data_AF-A0A924ICF4-F1
#
_entry.id   AF-A0A924ICF4-F1
#
_cell.length_a   1.000
_cell.length_b   1.000
_cell.length_c   1.000
_cell.angle_alpha   90.00
_cell.angle_beta   90.00
_cell.angle_gamma   90.00
#
_symmetry.space_group_name_H-M   'P 1'
#
loop_
_entity.id
_entity.type
_entity.pdbx_description
1 polymer ?
#
loop_
_entity_poly.entity_id
_entity_poly.type
_entity_poly.pdbx_seq_one_letter_code
_entity_poly.pdbx_strand_id
1 'polypeptide(L)'
;MALDDPQETYDQIQEVREDERAERKREQKLKNVVALTIALLATFAGLCKVKAENVAQAMQKSESERVNQYMWYQARNVREEVLKTAAAEMEAGSANVSPTAKSAWDKQTNEFKRLAKEQGEKKEKQKSDGDTADKHYESLNVHDDQFDAADAFFSIAITLLALTALTGSWSLYFVALVPTSAGFLMGFAGLLNLNWKLDFLSKLLGA
;
A
#
# COMPACT_ATOMS: atom_id res chain seq x y z
N MET A 1 15.21 -76.62 -0.09
CA MET A 1 15.01 -75.39 0.69
C MET A 1 16.42 -74.85 0.94
N ALA A 2 16.89 -73.95 0.08
CA ALA A 2 18.22 -73.37 0.25
C ALA A 2 18.23 -72.63 1.58
N LEU A 3 19.16 -72.99 2.46
CA LEU A 3 19.45 -72.22 3.66
C LEU A 3 20.11 -70.93 3.13
N ASP A 4 19.45 -69.78 3.29
CA ASP A 4 20.05 -68.47 3.01
C ASP A 4 21.42 -68.38 3.70
N ASP A 5 22.44 -67.91 2.97
CA ASP A 5 23.75 -67.67 3.54
C ASP A 5 23.61 -66.60 4.64
N PRO A 6 23.96 -66.90 5.91
CA PRO A 6 23.88 -65.93 6.99
C PRO A 6 24.59 -64.61 6.66
N GLN A 7 25.70 -64.67 5.92
CA GLN A 7 26.52 -63.52 5.60
C GLN A 7 25.84 -62.59 4.59
N GLU A 8 25.14 -63.15 3.59
CA GLU A 8 24.34 -62.39 2.62
C GLU A 8 23.18 -61.66 3.30
N THR A 9 22.54 -62.29 4.28
CA THR A 9 21.47 -61.67 5.09
C THR A 9 22.00 -60.50 5.92
N TYR A 10 23.20 -60.62 6.51
CA TYR A 10 23.82 -59.53 7.27
C TYR A 10 24.14 -58.32 6.39
N ASP A 11 24.69 -58.55 5.19
CA ASP A 11 25.04 -57.49 4.26
C ASP A 11 23.80 -56.73 3.77
N GLN A 12 22.70 -57.43 3.44
CA GLN A 12 21.42 -56.82 3.10
C GLN A 12 20.86 -55.94 4.23
N ILE A 13 20.99 -56.38 5.49
CA ILE A 13 20.54 -55.59 6.66
C ILE A 13 21.38 -54.31 6.84
N GLN A 14 22.69 -54.37 6.55
CA GLN A 14 23.56 -53.20 6.63
C GLN A 14 23.25 -52.21 5.51
N GLU A 15 23.07 -52.69 4.28
CA GLU A 15 22.73 -51.86 3.12
C GLU A 15 21.41 -51.08 3.36
N VAL A 16 20.36 -51.77 3.80
CA VAL A 16 19.08 -51.12 4.15
C VAL A 16 19.25 -50.09 5.28
N ARG A 17 20.06 -50.39 6.30
CA ARG A 17 20.34 -49.44 7.40
C ARG A 17 21.12 -48.22 6.93
N GLU A 18 22.04 -48.38 5.99
CA GLU A 18 22.81 -47.29 5.40
C GLU A 18 21.92 -46.40 4.54
N ASP A 19 21.06 -46.97 3.70
CA ASP A 19 20.08 -46.26 2.88
C ASP A 19 19.11 -45.45 3.75
N GLU A 20 18.51 -46.07 4.78
CA GLU A 20 17.64 -45.35 5.70
C GLU A 20 18.37 -44.21 6.44
N ARG A 21 19.65 -44.39 6.80
CA ARG A 21 20.46 -43.32 7.41
C ARG A 21 20.72 -42.20 6.41
N ALA A 22 20.97 -42.52 5.15
CA ALA A 22 21.18 -41.55 4.09
C ALA A 22 19.90 -40.74 3.83
N GLU A 23 18.74 -41.39 3.78
CA GLU A 23 17.43 -40.75 3.64
C GLU A 23 17.14 -39.81 4.82
N ARG A 24 17.27 -40.29 6.07
CA ARG A 24 17.08 -39.45 7.26
C ARG A 24 17.99 -38.22 7.27
N LYS A 25 19.25 -38.38 6.87
CA LYS A 25 20.19 -37.26 6.74
C LYS A 25 19.73 -36.26 5.66
N ARG A 26 19.23 -36.73 4.52
CA ARG A 26 18.72 -35.88 3.43
C ARG A 26 17.49 -35.09 3.87
N GLU A 27 16.57 -35.73 4.58
CA GLU A 27 15.38 -35.08 5.16
C GLU A 27 15.76 -34.04 6.21
N GLN A 28 16.68 -34.36 7.13
CA GLN A 28 17.17 -33.42 8.13
C GLN A 28 17.85 -32.21 7.49
N LYS A 29 18.66 -32.41 6.44
CA LYS A 29 19.25 -31.31 5.68
C LYS A 29 18.19 -30.40 5.08
N LEU A 30 17.16 -30.96 4.43
CA LEU A 30 16.07 -30.16 3.88
C LEU A 30 15.34 -29.37 4.97
N LYS A 31 14.97 -30.01 6.08
CA LYS A 31 14.29 -29.35 7.21
C LYS A 31 15.13 -28.19 7.77
N ASN A 32 16.45 -28.37 7.90
CA ASN A 32 17.35 -27.31 8.35
C ASN A 32 17.41 -26.14 7.36
N VAL A 33 17.49 -26.41 6.05
CA VAL A 33 17.48 -25.38 5.00
C VAL A 33 16.15 -24.62 4.99
N VAL A 34 15.03 -25.33 5.10
CA VAL A 34 13.70 -24.74 5.19
C VAL A 34 13.58 -23.84 6.42
N ALA A 35 13.99 -24.32 7.59
CA ALA A 35 13.95 -23.53 8.82
C ALA A 35 14.78 -22.24 8.72
N LEU A 36 15.99 -22.32 8.16
CA LEU A 36 16.83 -21.15 7.89
C LEU A 36 16.16 -20.18 6.91
N THR A 37 15.55 -20.70 5.84
CA THR A 37 14.85 -19.89 4.83
C THR A 37 13.67 -19.14 5.47
N ILE A 38 12.87 -19.82 6.30
CA ILE A 38 11.75 -19.20 7.03
C ILE A 38 12.27 -18.14 8.00
N ALA A 39 13.35 -18.39 8.74
CA ALA A 39 13.92 -17.41 9.67
C ALA A 39 14.37 -16.11 8.95
N LEU A 40 15.03 -16.25 7.79
CA LEU A 40 15.44 -15.11 6.96
C LEU A 40 14.25 -14.36 6.39
N LEU A 41 13.27 -15.09 5.85
CA LEU A 41 12.02 -14.54 5.33
C LEU A 41 11.25 -13.77 6.40
N ALA A 42 11.05 -14.36 7.58
CA ALA A 42 10.32 -13.72 8.68
C ALA A 42 11.02 -12.43 9.15
N THR A 43 12.35 -12.43 9.20
CA THR A 43 13.13 -11.23 9.55
C THR A 43 12.90 -10.12 8.53
N PHE A 44 12.97 -10.44 7.24
CA PHE A 44 12.77 -9.46 6.17
C PHE A 44 11.33 -8.98 6.06
N ALA A 45 10.35 -9.88 6.20
CA ALA A 45 8.93 -9.54 6.24
C ALA A 45 8.62 -8.58 7.41
N GLY A 46 9.23 -8.80 8.58
CA GLY A 46 9.13 -7.88 9.72
C GLY A 46 9.63 -6.48 9.39
N LEU A 47 10.76 -6.35 8.68
CA LEU A 47 11.27 -5.05 8.23
C LEU A 47 10.33 -4.37 7.22
N CYS A 48 9.80 -5.13 6.26
CA CYS A 48 8.83 -4.62 5.28
C CYS A 48 7.57 -4.12 5.98
N LYS A 49 7.06 -4.88 6.95
CA LYS A 49 5.84 -4.54 7.69
C LYS A 49 5.96 -3.22 8.45
N VAL A 50 7.08 -2.97 9.12
CA VAL A 50 7.31 -1.69 9.82
C VAL A 50 7.27 -0.51 8.84
N LYS A 51 7.86 -0.65 7.65
CA LYS A 51 7.83 0.43 6.65
C LYS A 51 6.44 0.56 6.00
N ALA A 52 5.74 -0.55 5.74
CA ALA A 52 4.37 -0.57 5.25
C ALA A 52 3.44 0.20 6.18
N GLU A 53 3.51 -0.04 7.49
CA GLU A 53 2.71 0.67 8.49
C GLU A 53 2.96 2.19 8.47
N ASN A 54 4.21 2.62 8.25
CA ASN A 54 4.53 4.04 8.11
C ASN A 54 3.93 4.66 6.83
N VAL A 55 3.94 3.91 5.71
CA VAL A 55 3.32 4.34 4.46
C VAL A 55 1.80 4.43 4.63
N ALA A 56 1.17 3.42 5.21
CA ALA A 56 -0.26 3.42 5.51
C ALA A 56 -0.67 4.60 6.41
N GLN A 57 0.11 4.92 7.45
CA GLN A 57 -0.12 6.10 8.29
C GLN A 57 0.03 7.41 7.51
N ALA A 58 1.05 7.53 6.67
CA ALA A 58 1.21 8.70 5.79
C ALA A 58 0.04 8.84 4.81
N MET A 59 -0.46 7.71 4.31
CA MET A 59 -1.59 7.67 3.38
C MET A 59 -2.90 8.08 4.06
N GLN A 60 -3.19 7.59 5.27
CA GLN A 60 -4.33 8.03 6.09
C GLN A 60 -4.29 9.53 6.38
N LYS A 61 -3.10 10.06 6.67
CA LYS A 61 -2.90 11.50 6.82
C LYS A 61 -3.17 12.26 5.52
N SER A 62 -2.67 11.75 4.39
CA SER A 62 -2.89 12.35 3.07
C SER A 62 -4.36 12.32 2.68
N GLU A 63 -5.08 11.24 2.97
CA GLU A 63 -6.52 11.13 2.74
C GLU A 63 -7.31 12.13 3.59
N SER A 64 -6.94 12.27 4.88
CA SER A 64 -7.52 13.29 5.76
C SER A 64 -7.30 14.71 5.21
N GLU A 65 -6.12 14.99 4.67
CA GLU A 65 -5.81 16.26 4.03
C GLU A 65 -6.67 16.47 2.77
N ARG A 66 -6.79 15.48 1.89
CA ARG A 66 -7.64 15.54 0.69
C ARG A 66 -9.09 15.87 1.03
N VAL A 67 -9.66 15.18 2.02
CA VAL A 67 -11.01 15.45 2.52
C VAL A 67 -11.12 16.88 3.06
N ASN A 68 -10.15 17.32 3.86
CA ASN A 68 -10.12 18.67 4.41
C ASN A 68 -10.05 19.74 3.29
N GLN A 69 -9.21 19.53 2.27
CA GLN A 69 -9.09 20.42 1.11
C GLN A 69 -10.43 20.57 0.38
N TYR A 70 -11.14 19.45 0.14
CA TYR A 70 -12.46 19.46 -0.47
C TYR A 70 -13.51 20.18 0.39
N MET A 71 -13.50 19.97 1.71
CA MET A 71 -14.40 20.65 2.64
C MET A 71 -14.18 22.17 2.64
N TRP A 72 -12.91 22.62 2.64
CA TRP A 72 -12.59 24.04 2.53
C TRP A 72 -12.97 24.62 1.16
N TYR A 73 -12.79 23.88 0.08
CA TYR A 73 -13.22 24.29 -1.26
C TYR A 73 -14.73 24.54 -1.29
N GLN A 74 -15.53 23.59 -0.78
CA GLN A 74 -16.97 23.74 -0.69
C GLN A 74 -17.38 24.91 0.21
N ALA A 75 -16.77 25.05 1.39
CA ALA A 75 -17.06 26.15 2.30
C ALA A 75 -16.77 27.52 1.65
N ARG A 76 -15.70 27.63 0.87
CA ARG A 76 -15.38 28.86 0.11
C ARG A 76 -16.36 29.11 -1.01
N ASN A 77 -16.75 28.07 -1.74
CA ASN A 77 -17.75 28.19 -2.80
C ASN A 77 -19.08 28.72 -2.25
N VAL A 78 -19.55 28.20 -1.11
CA VAL A 78 -20.76 28.69 -0.45
C VAL A 78 -20.60 30.14 0.02
N ARG A 79 -19.47 30.50 0.66
CA ARG A 79 -19.21 31.88 1.09
C ARG A 79 -19.19 32.86 -0.08
N GLU A 80 -18.57 32.48 -1.19
CA GLU A 80 -18.55 33.27 -2.42
C GLU A 80 -19.97 33.49 -2.95
N GLU A 81 -20.78 32.45 -3.07
CA GLU A 81 -22.16 32.57 -3.57
C GLU A 81 -23.07 33.38 -2.63
N VAL A 82 -22.90 33.25 -1.31
CA VAL A 82 -23.62 34.09 -0.34
C VAL A 82 -23.25 35.57 -0.51
N LEU A 83 -21.96 35.89 -0.69
CA LEU A 83 -21.50 37.26 -0.90
C LEU A 83 -21.95 37.84 -2.25
N LYS A 84 -21.94 37.03 -3.32
CA LYS A 84 -22.50 37.42 -4.62
C LYS A 84 -24.00 37.71 -4.53
N THR A 85 -24.74 36.84 -3.84
CA THR A 85 -26.18 37.02 -3.63
C THR A 85 -26.46 38.30 -2.86
N ALA A 86 -25.74 38.54 -1.75
CA ALA A 86 -25.86 39.78 -0.98
C ALA A 86 -25.53 41.03 -1.81
N ALA A 87 -24.48 40.98 -2.65
CA ALA A 87 -24.15 42.08 -3.55
C ALA A 87 -25.28 42.32 -4.58
N ALA A 88 -25.81 41.27 -5.19
CA ALA A 88 -26.89 41.35 -6.18
C ALA A 88 -28.20 41.90 -5.58
N GLU A 89 -28.56 41.49 -4.36
CA GLU A 89 -29.71 42.04 -3.63
C GLU A 89 -29.53 43.54 -3.34
N MET A 90 -28.32 43.95 -2.92
CA MET A 90 -28.03 45.37 -2.71
C MET A 90 -28.10 46.18 -4.01
N GLU A 91 -27.61 45.64 -5.11
CA GLU A 91 -27.70 46.30 -6.42
C GLU A 91 -29.15 46.46 -6.87
N ALA A 92 -29.97 45.42 -6.72
CA ALA A 92 -31.39 45.46 -7.05
C ALA A 92 -32.15 46.50 -6.19
N GLY A 93 -31.77 46.67 -4.92
CA GLY A 93 -32.35 47.65 -4.00
C GLY A 93 -31.90 49.10 -4.22
N SER A 94 -30.87 49.34 -5.03
CA SER A 94 -30.20 50.64 -5.16
C SER A 94 -31.12 51.80 -5.57
N ALA A 95 -32.18 51.53 -6.32
CA ALA A 95 -33.16 52.53 -6.76
C ALA A 95 -33.99 53.13 -5.61
N ASN A 96 -34.12 52.41 -4.49
CA ASN A 96 -34.93 52.80 -3.32
C ASN A 96 -34.10 53.48 -2.21
N VAL A 97 -32.80 53.70 -2.42
CA VAL A 97 -31.89 54.26 -1.42
C VAL A 97 -31.95 55.78 -1.43
N SER A 98 -32.04 56.40 -0.25
CA SER A 98 -32.04 57.86 -0.12
C SER A 98 -30.70 58.49 -0.58
N PRO A 99 -30.70 59.75 -1.07
CA PRO A 99 -29.47 60.41 -1.52
C PRO A 99 -28.38 60.49 -0.44
N THR A 100 -28.76 60.62 0.83
CA THR A 100 -27.83 60.71 1.97
C THR A 100 -27.20 59.37 2.33
N ALA A 101 -27.86 58.24 2.03
CA ALA A 101 -27.37 56.89 2.32
C ALA A 101 -26.62 56.23 1.15
N LYS A 102 -26.74 56.77 -0.07
CA LYS A 102 -26.21 56.18 -1.31
C LYS A 102 -24.71 55.85 -1.25
N SER A 103 -23.89 56.75 -0.73
CA SER A 103 -22.44 56.52 -0.60
C SER A 103 -22.10 55.34 0.32
N ALA A 104 -22.82 55.17 1.42
CA ALA A 104 -22.61 54.05 2.33
C ALA A 104 -23.09 52.72 1.71
N TRP A 105 -24.21 52.77 0.99
CA TRP A 105 -24.74 51.62 0.25
C TRP A 105 -23.74 51.12 -0.80
N ASP A 106 -23.24 52.00 -1.67
CA ASP A 106 -22.29 51.66 -2.72
C ASP A 106 -20.98 51.10 -2.13
N LYS A 107 -20.51 51.65 -1.01
CA LYS A 107 -19.34 51.10 -0.29
C LYS A 107 -19.58 49.66 0.17
N GLN A 108 -20.73 49.38 0.78
CA GLN A 108 -21.05 48.05 1.27
C GLN A 108 -21.22 47.04 0.12
N THR A 109 -21.89 47.44 -0.98
CA THR A 109 -22.02 46.60 -2.19
C THR A 109 -20.65 46.25 -2.77
N ASN A 110 -19.75 47.23 -2.88
CA ASN A 110 -18.39 47.01 -3.38
C ASN A 110 -17.57 46.13 -2.43
N GLU A 111 -17.78 46.24 -1.11
CA GLU A 111 -17.13 45.37 -0.15
C GLU A 111 -17.57 43.91 -0.29
N PHE A 112 -18.88 43.65 -0.46
CA PHE A 112 -19.36 42.29 -0.74
C PHE A 112 -18.79 41.71 -2.04
N LYS A 113 -18.71 42.51 -3.11
CA LYS A 113 -18.04 42.09 -4.36
C LYS A 113 -16.56 41.79 -4.17
N ARG A 114 -15.85 42.63 -3.41
CA ARG A 114 -14.43 42.45 -3.11
C ARG A 114 -14.20 41.15 -2.34
N LEU A 115 -14.99 40.91 -1.29
CA LEU A 115 -14.93 39.69 -0.49
C LEU A 115 -15.30 38.45 -1.32
N ALA A 116 -16.31 38.54 -2.20
CA ALA A 116 -16.69 37.44 -3.09
C ALA A 116 -15.51 37.06 -4.01
N LYS A 117 -14.87 38.05 -4.63
CA LYS A 117 -13.67 37.84 -5.45
C LYS A 117 -12.54 37.20 -4.66
N GLU A 118 -12.28 37.69 -3.44
CA GLU A 118 -11.26 37.15 -2.54
C GLU A 118 -11.54 35.68 -2.17
N GLN A 119 -12.81 35.31 -1.92
CA GLN A 119 -13.18 33.90 -1.69
C GLN A 119 -12.96 33.05 -2.95
N GLY A 120 -13.29 33.56 -4.13
CA GLY A 120 -13.04 32.89 -5.41
C GLY A 120 -11.54 32.62 -5.65
N GLU A 121 -10.68 33.61 -5.41
CA GLU A 121 -9.22 33.45 -5.52
C GLU A 121 -8.69 32.39 -4.51
N LYS A 122 -9.16 32.44 -3.26
CA LYS A 122 -8.81 31.44 -2.24
C LYS A 122 -9.34 30.04 -2.57
N LYS A 123 -10.51 29.95 -3.22
CA LYS A 123 -11.12 28.70 -3.67
C LYS A 123 -10.27 28.03 -4.75
N GLU A 124 -9.81 28.78 -5.75
CA GLU A 124 -8.90 28.26 -6.79
C GLU A 124 -7.56 27.78 -6.20
N LYS A 125 -7.01 28.52 -5.24
CA LYS A 125 -5.83 28.05 -4.51
C LYS A 125 -6.10 26.72 -3.78
N GLN A 126 -7.23 26.60 -3.09
CA GLN A 126 -7.61 25.38 -2.39
C GLN A 126 -7.73 24.17 -3.34
N LYS A 127 -8.23 24.41 -4.56
CA LYS A 127 -8.30 23.38 -5.60
C LYS A 127 -6.90 22.90 -6.00
N SER A 128 -5.97 23.82 -6.24
CA SER A 128 -4.57 23.48 -6.56
C SER A 128 -3.85 22.75 -5.41
N ASP A 129 -4.13 23.14 -4.17
CA ASP A 129 -3.60 22.46 -2.98
C ASP A 129 -4.18 21.03 -2.87
N GLY A 130 -5.46 20.86 -3.21
CA GLY A 130 -6.12 19.55 -3.36
C GLY A 130 -5.45 18.65 -4.40
N ASP A 131 -5.21 19.15 -5.61
CA ASP A 131 -4.51 18.39 -6.68
C ASP A 131 -3.10 17.96 -6.25
N THR A 132 -2.44 18.75 -5.41
CA THR A 132 -1.12 18.42 -4.86
C THR A 132 -1.23 17.31 -3.82
N ALA A 133 -2.24 17.35 -2.96
CA ALA A 133 -2.53 16.29 -2.00
C ALA A 133 -2.91 14.97 -2.69
N ASP A 134 -3.63 15.01 -3.82
CA ASP A 134 -3.94 13.85 -4.66
C ASP A 134 -2.66 13.20 -5.20
N LYS A 135 -1.75 13.98 -5.80
CA LYS A 135 -0.46 13.47 -6.30
C LYS A 135 0.41 12.88 -5.20
N HIS A 136 0.39 13.48 -4.00
CA HIS A 136 1.12 12.96 -2.86
C HIS A 136 0.54 11.60 -2.42
N TYR A 137 -0.78 11.47 -2.36
CA TYR A 137 -1.47 10.21 -2.07
C TYR A 137 -1.10 9.12 -3.10
N GLU A 138 -1.16 9.43 -4.40
CA GLU A 138 -0.79 8.48 -5.46
C GLU A 138 0.66 7.99 -5.31
N SER A 139 1.58 8.87 -4.93
CA SER A 139 2.98 8.49 -4.70
C SER A 139 3.15 7.52 -3.52
N LEU A 140 2.32 7.66 -2.48
CA LEU A 140 2.32 6.75 -1.33
C LEU A 140 1.68 5.41 -1.69
N ASN A 141 0.58 5.44 -2.46
CA ASN A 141 -0.17 4.25 -2.86
C ASN A 141 0.70 3.25 -3.65
N VAL A 142 1.57 3.73 -4.54
CA VAL A 142 2.49 2.87 -5.29
C VAL A 142 3.39 2.04 -4.36
N HIS A 143 3.83 2.61 -3.24
CA HIS A 143 4.68 1.91 -2.29
C HIS A 143 3.88 1.00 -1.36
N ASP A 144 2.67 1.39 -1.01
CA ASP A 144 1.74 0.56 -0.24
C ASP A 144 1.41 -0.73 -0.99
N ASP A 145 1.06 -0.62 -2.28
CA ASP A 145 0.78 -1.75 -3.17
C ASP A 145 1.99 -2.72 -3.25
N GLN A 146 3.21 -2.19 -3.25
CA GLN A 146 4.44 -3.00 -3.25
C GLN A 146 4.61 -3.78 -1.94
N PHE A 147 4.30 -3.16 -0.81
CA PHE A 147 4.40 -3.83 0.49
C PHE A 147 3.29 -4.86 0.71
N ASP A 148 2.06 -4.58 0.28
CA ASP A 148 0.95 -5.53 0.30
C ASP A 148 1.23 -6.75 -0.58
N ALA A 149 1.76 -6.53 -1.77
CA ALA A 149 2.20 -7.62 -2.64
C ALA A 149 3.32 -8.44 -1.98
N ALA A 150 4.30 -7.80 -1.34
CA ALA A 150 5.38 -8.49 -0.63
C ALA A 150 4.85 -9.36 0.51
N ASP A 151 3.94 -8.83 1.34
CA ASP A 151 3.33 -9.57 2.45
C ASP A 151 2.53 -10.79 1.96
N ALA A 152 1.75 -10.62 0.89
CA ALA A 152 1.01 -11.71 0.25
C ALA A 152 1.96 -12.82 -0.27
N PHE A 153 3.04 -12.45 -0.97
CA PHE A 153 4.01 -13.41 -1.47
C PHE A 153 4.77 -14.12 -0.33
N PHE A 154 5.12 -13.42 0.75
CA PHE A 154 5.76 -14.03 1.91
C PHE A 154 4.84 -15.00 2.64
N SER A 155 3.56 -14.67 2.78
CA SER A 155 2.56 -15.57 3.35
C SER A 155 2.49 -16.90 2.57
N ILE A 156 2.37 -16.81 1.23
CA ILE A 156 2.37 -17.99 0.34
C ILE A 156 3.68 -18.77 0.47
N ALA A 157 4.83 -18.09 0.43
CA ALA A 157 6.14 -18.73 0.54
C ALA A 157 6.31 -19.47 1.86
N ILE A 158 5.95 -18.86 2.99
CA ILE A 158 6.03 -19.48 4.32
C ILE A 158 5.11 -20.70 4.41
N THR A 159 3.89 -20.64 3.87
CA THR A 159 2.98 -21.79 3.83
C THR A 159 3.58 -22.95 3.01
N LEU A 160 4.15 -22.68 1.84
CA LEU A 160 4.78 -23.71 1.01
C LEU A 160 6.05 -24.29 1.66
N LEU A 161 6.84 -23.46 2.34
CA LEU A 161 8.01 -23.90 3.12
C LEU A 161 7.59 -24.78 4.30
N ALA A 162 6.50 -24.43 5.00
CA ALA A 162 5.95 -25.27 6.07
C ALA A 162 5.48 -26.63 5.53
N LEU A 163 4.78 -26.66 4.39
CA LEU A 163 4.40 -27.90 3.69
C LEU A 163 5.63 -28.69 3.24
N THR A 164 6.69 -28.02 2.79
CA THR A 164 7.97 -28.64 2.42
C THR A 164 8.62 -29.32 3.62
N ALA A 165 8.64 -28.68 4.79
CA ALA A 165 9.16 -29.27 6.02
C ALA A 165 8.38 -30.51 6.47
N LEU A 166 7.06 -30.52 6.24
CA LEU A 166 6.18 -31.64 6.59
C LEU A 166 6.33 -32.82 5.62
N THR A 167 6.41 -32.55 4.32
CA THR A 167 6.43 -33.57 3.27
C THR A 167 7.83 -34.08 2.92
N GLY A 168 8.90 -33.36 3.28
CA GLY A 168 10.27 -33.73 2.93
C GLY A 168 10.61 -33.61 1.43
N SER A 169 9.77 -32.95 0.63
CA SER A 169 9.93 -32.87 -0.82
C SER A 169 10.78 -31.67 -1.26
N TRP A 170 11.94 -31.95 -1.86
CA TRP A 170 12.78 -30.92 -2.48
C TRP A 170 12.09 -30.18 -3.63
N SER A 171 11.17 -30.82 -4.35
CA SER A 171 10.42 -30.17 -5.43
C SER A 171 9.54 -29.05 -4.90
N LEU A 172 8.89 -29.26 -3.74
CA LEU A 172 8.08 -28.23 -3.09
C LEU A 172 8.94 -27.06 -2.59
N TYR A 173 10.18 -27.32 -2.15
CA TYR A 173 11.11 -26.27 -1.79
C TYR A 173 11.37 -25.32 -2.97
N PHE A 174 11.68 -25.86 -4.16
CA PHE A 174 11.92 -25.04 -5.35
C PHE A 174 10.66 -24.27 -5.79
N VAL A 175 9.48 -24.86 -5.66
CA VAL A 175 8.21 -24.15 -5.93
C VAL A 175 8.03 -22.99 -4.95
N ALA A 176 8.37 -23.17 -3.67
CA ALA A 176 8.30 -22.11 -2.66
C ALA A 176 9.28 -20.95 -2.91
N LEU A 177 10.37 -21.19 -3.63
CA LEU A 177 11.31 -20.13 -3.99
C LEU A 177 10.72 -19.11 -4.96
N VAL A 178 9.75 -19.48 -5.78
CA VAL A 178 9.10 -18.55 -6.73
C VAL A 178 8.42 -17.37 -6.01
N PRO A 179 7.45 -17.60 -5.10
CA PRO A 179 6.86 -16.50 -4.33
C PRO A 179 7.88 -15.86 -3.37
N THR A 180 8.87 -16.62 -2.86
CA THR A 180 9.96 -16.05 -2.04
C THR A 180 10.69 -14.94 -2.81
N SER A 181 11.15 -15.22 -4.03
CA SER A 181 11.85 -14.24 -4.86
C SER A 181 10.95 -13.06 -5.25
N ALA A 182 9.68 -13.31 -5.58
CA ALA A 182 8.72 -12.25 -5.87
C ALA A 182 8.53 -11.32 -4.66
N GLY A 183 8.35 -11.87 -3.46
CA GLY A 183 8.21 -11.10 -2.23
C GLY A 183 9.45 -10.26 -1.92
N PHE A 184 10.66 -10.82 -2.09
CA PHE A 184 11.89 -10.05 -1.93
C PHE A 184 12.00 -8.91 -2.94
N LEU A 185 11.69 -9.15 -4.22
CA LEU A 185 11.72 -8.10 -5.25
C LEU A 185 10.77 -6.95 -4.91
N MET A 186 9.55 -7.26 -4.46
CA MET A 186 8.56 -6.24 -4.08
C MET A 186 8.95 -5.52 -2.78
N GLY A 187 9.38 -6.26 -1.76
CA GLY A 187 9.82 -5.67 -0.50
C GLY A 187 11.04 -4.77 -0.67
N PHE A 188 12.00 -5.15 -1.52
CA PHE A 188 13.13 -4.28 -1.87
C PHE A 188 12.70 -3.05 -2.67
N ALA A 189 11.79 -3.20 -3.63
CA ALA A 189 11.25 -2.06 -4.38
C ALA A 189 10.60 -1.04 -3.43
N GLY A 190 9.76 -1.50 -2.50
CA GLY A 190 9.16 -0.67 -1.47
C GLY A 190 10.20 -0.06 -0.52
N LEU A 191 11.17 -0.83 -0.02
CA LEU A 191 12.20 -0.36 0.93
C LEU A 191 13.10 0.71 0.31
N LEU A 192 13.54 0.53 -0.93
CA LEU A 192 14.43 1.44 -1.65
C LEU A 192 13.69 2.60 -2.33
N ASN A 193 12.36 2.69 -2.17
CA ASN A 193 11.52 3.71 -2.79
C ASN A 193 11.62 3.69 -4.33
N LEU A 194 11.81 2.51 -4.90
CA LEU A 194 11.90 2.31 -6.34
C LEU A 194 10.48 2.31 -6.92
N ASN A 195 10.23 3.21 -7.87
CA ASN A 195 8.94 3.37 -8.54
C ASN A 195 8.69 2.26 -9.59
N TRP A 196 8.80 0.99 -9.21
CA TRP A 196 8.30 -0.10 -10.04
C TRP A 196 6.78 -0.10 -9.95
N LYS A 197 6.14 0.46 -10.96
CA LYS A 197 4.70 0.34 -11.16
C LYS A 197 4.39 -1.07 -11.62
N LEU A 198 3.77 -1.88 -10.77
CA LEU A 198 3.26 -3.19 -11.17
C LEU A 198 1.88 -3.04 -11.84
N ASP A 199 1.81 -2.25 -12.91
CA ASP A 199 0.56 -2.02 -13.67
C ASP A 199 -0.05 -3.32 -14.24
N PHE A 200 0.74 -4.41 -14.26
CA PHE A 200 0.28 -5.74 -14.63
C PHE A 200 -0.53 -6.44 -13.53
N LEU A 201 -0.17 -6.27 -12.25
CA LEU A 201 -0.85 -6.94 -11.13
C LEU A 201 -2.17 -6.25 -10.76
N SER A 202 -2.23 -4.91 -10.84
CA SER A 202 -3.48 -4.16 -10.70
C SER A 202 -4.51 -4.52 -11.79
N LYS A 203 -4.07 -4.62 -13.05
CA LYS A 203 -4.93 -5.08 -14.16
C LYS A 203 -5.36 -6.54 -14.06
N LEU A 204 -4.52 -7.41 -13.49
CA LEU A 204 -4.84 -8.85 -13.37
C LEU A 204 -5.79 -9.13 -12.19
N LEU A 205 -5.71 -8.35 -11.11
CA LEU A 205 -6.52 -8.50 -9.89
C LEU A 205 -7.75 -7.59 -9.85
N GLY A 206 -7.95 -6.74 -10.86
CA GLY A 206 -9.18 -5.96 -11.03
C GLY A 206 -9.26 -4.74 -10.12
N ALA A 207 -8.21 -3.94 -10.09
CA ALA A 207 -8.28 -2.53 -9.69
C ALA A 207 -8.29 -1.63 -10.93
#